data_AF-A0A1W9PBV8-F1
#
_entry.id   AF-A0A1W9PBV8-F1
#
_cell.length_a   1.000
_cell.length_b   1.000
_cell.length_c   1.000
_cell.angle_alpha   90.00
_cell.angle_beta   90.00
_cell.angle_gamma   90.00
#
_symmetry.space_group_name_H-M   'P 1'
#
loop_
_entity.id
_entity.type
_entity.pdbx_description
1 polymer ?
#
loop_
_entity_poly.entity_id
_entity_poly.type
_entity_poly.pdbx_seq_one_letter_code
_entity_poly.pdbx_strand_id
1 'polypeptide(L)'
;MDEASVRWQDQPLGIFSQYLDKTEQAKFLEIADRFFSEKRKEFKLPIVFVYPLHGGWMGTNAKVLSFGKFKVYDSLAPEFEIYETIKNLAQNKYGDEHE
;
A
#
# COMPACT_ATOMS: atom_id res chain seq x y z
N MET A 1 -7.67 22.76 4.01
CA MET A 1 -6.79 21.94 4.87
C MET A 1 -5.41 22.52 4.69
N ASP A 2 -4.80 23.04 5.75
CA ASP A 2 -3.52 23.75 5.64
C ASP A 2 -2.40 22.71 5.45
N GLU A 3 -1.91 22.55 4.21
CA GLU A 3 -0.87 21.57 3.85
C GLU A 3 0.38 21.67 4.72
N ALA A 4 0.64 22.84 5.31
CA ALA A 4 1.72 23.10 6.25
C ALA A 4 1.60 22.38 7.60
N SER A 5 0.41 21.86 7.95
CA SER A 5 0.17 21.14 9.21
C SER A 5 0.27 19.61 9.07
N VAL A 6 0.23 19.09 7.83
CA VAL A 6 0.20 17.64 7.58
C VAL A 6 1.62 17.11 7.56
N ARG A 7 1.96 16.30 8.56
CA ARG A 7 3.18 15.50 8.55
C ARG A 7 2.98 14.32 7.59
N TRP A 8 3.22 14.55 6.31
CA TRP A 8 3.06 13.55 5.24
C TRP A 8 3.81 12.24 5.52
N GLN A 9 4.93 12.32 6.23
CA GLN A 9 5.70 11.17 6.65
C GLN A 9 5.02 10.28 7.70
N ASP A 10 4.08 10.83 8.45
CA ASP A 10 3.32 10.12 9.49
C ASP A 10 2.02 9.52 8.92
N GLN A 11 1.75 9.74 7.62
CA GLN A 11 0.60 9.12 6.94
C GLN A 11 0.85 7.64 6.66
N PRO A 12 -0.21 6.84 6.46
CA PRO A 12 -0.09 5.40 6.24
C PRO A 12 0.94 5.03 5.16
N LEU A 13 1.00 5.76 4.05
CA LEU A 13 2.00 5.49 2.99
C LEU A 13 3.43 5.86 3.40
N GLY A 14 3.61 6.96 4.13
CA GLY A 14 4.91 7.34 4.69
C GLY A 14 5.42 6.27 5.67
N ILE A 15 4.55 5.79 6.56
CA ILE A 15 4.89 4.71 7.49
C ILE A 15 5.18 3.41 6.72
N PHE A 16 4.28 3.01 5.82
CA PHE A 16 4.39 1.78 5.02
C PHE A 16 5.68 1.74 4.20
N SER A 17 6.04 2.83 3.52
CA SER A 17 7.22 2.89 2.66
C SER A 17 8.54 3.10 3.40
N GLN A 18 8.52 3.78 4.55
CA GLN A 18 9.76 4.17 5.23
C GLN A 18 10.13 3.25 6.42
N TYR A 19 9.18 2.51 6.97
CA TYR A 19 9.39 1.67 8.15
C TYR A 19 9.31 0.17 7.89
N LEU A 20 8.72 -0.25 6.75
CA LEU A 20 8.64 -1.64 6.36
C LEU A 20 9.60 -1.94 5.21
N ASP A 21 10.33 -3.05 5.32
CA ASP A 21 11.08 -3.59 4.19
C ASP A 21 10.14 -4.23 3.15
N LYS A 22 10.67 -4.59 1.98
CA LYS A 22 9.85 -5.16 0.88
C LYS A 22 9.06 -6.42 1.28
N THR A 23 9.62 -7.25 2.14
CA THR A 23 8.97 -8.49 2.62
C THR A 23 7.84 -8.15 3.58
N GLU A 24 8.09 -7.21 4.49
CA GLU A 24 7.09 -6.71 5.43
C GLU A 24 5.96 -5.96 4.73
N GLN A 25 6.26 -5.17 3.70
CA GLN A 25 5.27 -4.52 2.84
C GLN A 25 4.36 -5.55 2.16
N ALA A 26 4.93 -6.57 1.53
CA ALA A 26 4.15 -7.64 0.90
C ALA A 26 3.23 -8.35 1.90
N LYS A 27 3.78 -8.74 3.06
CA LYS A 27 3.01 -9.39 4.13
C LYS A 27 1.91 -8.50 4.70
N PHE A 28 2.17 -7.19 4.84
CA PHE A 28 1.16 -6.24 5.27
C PHE A 28 -0.01 -6.20 4.29
N LEU A 29 0.24 -6.21 2.98
CA LEU A 29 -0.83 -6.20 1.98
C LEU A 29 -1.67 -7.47 2.02
N GLU A 30 -1.08 -8.65 2.24
CA GLU A 30 -1.83 -9.89 2.44
C GLU A 30 -2.74 -9.82 3.67
N ILE A 31 -2.22 -9.30 4.78
CA ILE A 31 -2.99 -9.15 6.02
C ILE A 31 -4.14 -8.15 5.84
N ALA A 32 -3.85 -6.98 5.27
CA ALA A 32 -4.82 -5.92 5.08
C ALA A 32 -5.92 -6.34 4.09
N ASP A 33 -5.55 -6.97 2.98
CA ASP A 33 -6.51 -7.47 2.00
C ASP A 33 -7.48 -8.49 2.61
N ARG A 34 -6.94 -9.49 3.32
CA ARG A 34 -7.77 -10.48 4.01
C ARG A 34 -8.68 -9.82 5.05
N PHE A 35 -8.12 -8.96 5.91
CA PHE A 35 -8.87 -8.29 6.96
C PHE A 35 -10.06 -7.50 6.40
N PHE A 36 -9.83 -6.65 5.39
CA PHE A 36 -10.91 -5.83 4.84
C PHE A 36 -11.92 -6.66 4.03
N SER A 37 -11.48 -7.74 3.38
CA SER A 37 -12.38 -8.68 2.69
C SER A 37 -13.28 -9.44 3.67
N GLU A 38 -12.74 -9.88 4.82
CA GLU A 38 -13.50 -10.48 5.91
C GLU A 38 -14.49 -9.48 6.51
N LYS A 39 -14.06 -8.24 6.79
CA LYS A 39 -14.94 -7.20 7.36
C LYS A 39 -16.06 -6.78 6.42
N ARG A 40 -15.80 -6.73 5.10
CA ARG A 40 -16.86 -6.53 4.09
C ARG A 40 -17.96 -7.59 4.22
N LYS A 41 -17.59 -8.87 4.40
CA LYS A 41 -18.54 -9.99 4.54
C LYS A 41 -19.26 -9.96 5.89
N GLU A 42 -18.51 -9.80 6.99
CA GLU A 42 -19.02 -9.79 8.37
C GLU A 42 -20.05 -8.69 8.60
N PHE A 43 -19.72 -7.46 8.21
CA PHE A 43 -20.58 -6.29 8.47
C PHE A 43 -21.51 -5.93 7.32
N LYS A 44 -21.43 -6.63 6.18
CA LYS A 44 -22.15 -6.31 4.94
C LYS A 44 -21.93 -4.84 4.51
N LEU A 45 -20.71 -4.34 4.71
CA LEU A 45 -20.32 -2.97 4.38
C LEU A 45 -19.54 -2.95 3.06
N PRO A 46 -19.76 -1.97 2.17
CA PRO A 46 -19.01 -1.82 0.93
C PRO A 46 -17.60 -1.27 1.20
N ILE A 47 -16.74 -2.10 1.78
CA ILE A 47 -15.35 -1.76 2.09
C ILE A 47 -14.45 -2.30 0.98
N VAL A 48 -13.63 -1.42 0.40
CA VAL A 48 -12.62 -1.77 -0.60
C VAL A 48 -11.27 -1.31 -0.09
N PHE A 49 -10.35 -2.27 0.10
CA PHE A 49 -8.95 -1.97 0.35
C PHE A 49 -8.26 -1.66 -0.99
N VAL A 50 -7.66 -0.48 -1.10
CA VAL A 50 -6.96 -0.01 -2.30
C VAL A 50 -5.46 -0.18 -2.08
N TYR A 51 -4.80 -0.94 -2.96
CA TYR A 51 -3.37 -1.17 -2.88
C TYR A 51 -2.56 0.07 -3.29
N PRO A 52 -1.42 0.36 -2.63
CA PRO A 52 -0.51 1.40 -3.05
C PRO A 52 0.28 0.94 -4.29
N LEU A 53 -0.13 1.38 -5.48
CA LEU A 53 0.49 0.98 -6.75
C LEU A 53 1.58 1.96 -7.20
N HIS A 54 1.21 3.24 -7.37
CA HIS A 54 2.10 4.33 -7.80
C HIS A 54 1.53 5.69 -7.38
N GLY A 55 2.38 6.70 -7.20
CA GLY A 55 1.98 8.10 -7.24
C GLY A 55 1.78 8.78 -5.89
N GLY A 56 1.85 8.06 -4.77
CA GLY A 56 1.64 8.65 -3.44
C GLY A 56 2.91 9.32 -2.89
N TRP A 57 2.77 10.51 -2.31
CA TRP A 57 3.88 11.23 -1.67
C TRP A 57 4.29 10.55 -0.35
N MET A 58 5.57 10.16 -0.23
CA MET A 58 6.10 9.44 0.94
C MET A 58 6.52 10.38 2.09
N GLY A 59 6.46 11.69 1.87
CA GLY A 59 6.85 12.69 2.85
C GLY A 59 8.18 13.38 2.56
N THR A 60 8.33 14.59 3.09
CA THR A 60 9.49 15.46 2.82
C THR A 60 10.79 14.90 3.38
N ASN A 61 10.75 14.11 4.45
CA ASN A 61 11.90 13.47 5.08
C ASN A 61 12.12 12.01 4.66
N ALA A 62 11.45 11.53 3.61
CA ALA A 62 11.64 10.18 3.09
C ALA A 62 13.12 9.92 2.77
N LYS A 63 13.62 8.78 3.26
CA LYS A 63 15.01 8.32 3.11
C LYS A 63 15.12 7.17 2.11
N VAL A 64 14.12 6.28 2.10
CA VAL A 64 13.97 5.25 1.07
C VAL A 64 13.21 5.90 -0.09
N LEU A 65 13.89 6.03 -1.22
CA LEU A 65 13.37 6.71 -2.40
C LEU A 65 13.10 5.69 -3.49
N SER A 66 12.01 5.86 -4.24
CA SER A 66 11.78 5.06 -5.44
C SER A 66 12.91 5.30 -6.44
N PHE A 67 13.53 4.21 -6.91
CA PHE A 67 14.64 4.23 -7.86
C PHE A 67 15.83 5.09 -7.36
N GLY A 68 16.04 5.13 -6.05
CA GLY A 68 17.04 5.95 -5.38
C GLY A 68 16.90 7.46 -5.57
N LYS A 69 15.79 7.95 -6.13
CA LYS A 69 15.68 9.37 -6.56
C LYS A 69 14.36 10.05 -6.18
N PHE A 70 13.23 9.34 -6.22
CA PHE A 70 11.92 9.96 -6.14
C PHE A 70 11.26 9.75 -4.78
N LYS A 71 10.63 10.80 -4.24
CA LYS A 71 9.83 10.76 -2.99
C LYS A 71 8.36 10.39 -3.23
N VAL A 72 8.06 9.92 -4.43
CA VAL A 72 6.77 9.40 -4.83
C VAL A 72 6.89 7.88 -4.84
N TYR A 73 5.97 7.19 -4.19
CA TYR A 73 5.96 5.74 -4.09
C TYR A 73 5.71 5.09 -5.46
N ASP A 74 6.43 4.01 -5.71
CA ASP A 74 6.28 3.18 -6.90
C ASP A 74 6.53 1.72 -6.54
N SER A 75 5.51 0.87 -6.67
CA SER A 75 5.59 -0.56 -6.36
C SER A 75 6.59 -1.35 -7.22
N LEU A 76 7.04 -0.80 -8.35
CA LEU A 76 8.08 -1.38 -9.21
C LEU A 76 9.50 -0.95 -8.81
N ALA A 77 9.66 0.04 -7.93
CA ALA A 77 10.97 0.47 -7.49
C ALA A 77 11.69 -0.67 -6.76
N PRO A 78 12.99 -0.94 -7.01
CA PRO A 78 13.72 -2.04 -6.37
C PRO A 78 13.72 -2.00 -4.85
N GLU A 79 13.57 -0.82 -4.26
CA GLU A 79 13.45 -0.60 -2.82
C GLU A 79 12.15 -1.17 -2.23
N PHE A 80 11.11 -1.33 -3.06
CA PHE A 80 9.78 -1.78 -2.67
C PHE A 80 9.41 -3.11 -3.35
N GLU A 81 9.50 -3.21 -4.68
CA GLU A 81 9.39 -4.46 -5.45
C GLU A 81 8.16 -5.33 -5.12
N ILE A 82 7.00 -4.70 -4.86
CA ILE A 82 5.78 -5.40 -4.41
C ILE A 82 4.67 -5.49 -5.49
N TYR A 83 4.94 -5.05 -6.72
CA TYR A 83 3.94 -5.05 -7.79
C TYR A 83 3.31 -6.43 -8.04
N GLU A 84 4.12 -7.50 -8.12
CA GLU A 84 3.58 -8.84 -8.35
C GLU A 84 2.72 -9.34 -7.18
N THR A 85 3.04 -8.95 -5.93
CA THR A 85 2.17 -9.23 -4.78
C THR A 85 0.81 -8.57 -4.94
N ILE A 86 0.77 -7.28 -5.30
CA ILE A 86 -0.49 -6.55 -5.54
C ILE A 86 -1.31 -7.21 -6.64
N LYS A 87 -0.66 -7.55 -7.77
CA LYS A 87 -1.30 -8.18 -8.92
C LYS A 87 -1.92 -9.53 -8.55
N ASN A 88 -1.19 -10.38 -7.82
CA ASN A 88 -1.70 -11.68 -7.38
C ASN A 88 -2.89 -11.53 -6.42
N LEU A 89 -2.82 -10.61 -5.45
CA LEU A 89 -3.93 -10.33 -4.54
C LEU A 89 -5.18 -9.87 -5.29
N ALA A 90 -5.02 -8.94 -6.23
CA ALA A 90 -6.12 -8.43 -7.03
C ALA A 90 -6.76 -9.51 -7.93
N GLN A 91 -5.96 -10.38 -8.53
CA GLN A 91 -6.44 -11.47 -9.38
C GLN A 91 -7.19 -12.54 -8.57
N ASN A 92 -6.66 -12.94 -7.42
CA ASN A 92 -7.31 -13.92 -6.54
C ASN A 92 -8.66 -13.39 -6.05
N LYS A 93 -8.70 -12.12 -5.63
CA LYS A 93 -9.93 -11.46 -5.19
C LYS A 93 -11.01 -11.44 -6.29
N TYR A 94 -10.60 -11.19 -7.53
CA TYR A 94 -11.52 -11.24 -8.66
C TYR A 94 -12.08 -12.66 -8.89
N GLY A 95 -11.23 -13.69 -8.78
CA GLY A 95 -11.66 -15.09 -8.83
C GLY A 95 -12.69 -15.44 -7.75
N ASP A 96 -12.39 -15.13 -6.49
CA ASP A 96 -13.25 -15.41 -5.33
C ASP A 96 -14.64 -14.73 -5.40
N GLU A 97 -14.77 -13.61 -6.12
CA GLU A 97 -16.04 -12.88 -6.27
C GLU A 97 -16.89 -13.38 -7.44
N HIS A 98 -16.33 -14.21 -8.32
CA HIS A 98 -16.96 -14.64 -9.57
C HIS A 98 -17.03 -16.17 -9.76
N GLU A 99 -16.67 -16.96 -8.73
CA GLU A 99 -17.02 -18.39 -8.56
C GLU A 99 -18.32 -18.57 -7.75
#